data_AF-A0A376AHK1-F1
#
_entry.id   AF-A0A376AHK1-F1
#
_cell.length_a   1.000
_cell.length_b   1.000
_cell.length_c   1.000
_cell.angle_alpha   90.00
_cell.angle_beta   90.00
_cell.angle_gamma   90.00
#
_symmetry.space_group_name_H-M   'P 1'
#
loop_
_entity.id
_entity.type
_entity.pdbx_description
1 polymer ?
#
loop_
_entity_poly.entity_id
_entity_poly.type
_entity_poly.pdbx_seq_one_letter_code
_entity_poly.pdbx_strand_id
1 'polypeptide(L)'
;MNEAVELPDPEIPDIDDDIREPLMARTAELLGVPVRACPVRACWRSGACRYVDPEPAPIRPWCVHQLTETERAGFEALYTRVRAALIILLLEAEPLPSPDPETRELQDAALEIVATVLCDHPANRPAVRRWIRRRRDNLPALLEGDALKAYRAAVDAVPREMLKGLPWML
;
A
#
# COMPACT_ATOMS: atom_id res chain seq x y z
N MET A 1 -30.78 -16.11 -22.96
CA MET A 1 -30.27 -14.85 -22.38
C MET A 1 -29.75 -15.21 -21.01
N ASN A 2 -28.43 -15.32 -20.87
CA ASN A 2 -27.82 -15.62 -19.58
C ASN A 2 -27.67 -14.29 -18.84
N GLU A 3 -28.40 -14.14 -17.73
CA GLU A 3 -28.14 -13.10 -16.74
C GLU A 3 -26.71 -13.29 -16.23
N ALA A 4 -25.83 -12.35 -16.58
CA ALA A 4 -24.55 -12.22 -15.92
C ALA A 4 -24.85 -11.78 -14.49
N VAL A 5 -24.66 -12.69 -13.54
CA VAL A 5 -24.61 -12.36 -12.12
C VAL A 5 -23.41 -11.43 -11.94
N GLU A 6 -23.69 -10.12 -11.85
CA GLU A 6 -22.71 -9.15 -11.34
C GLU A 6 -22.36 -9.60 -9.92
N LEU A 7 -21.21 -10.24 -9.76
CA LEU A 7 -20.62 -10.46 -8.46
C LEU A 7 -20.38 -9.07 -7.85
N PRO A 8 -20.88 -8.79 -6.63
CA PRO A 8 -20.54 -7.55 -5.95
C PRO A 8 -19.03 -7.44 -5.87
N ASP A 9 -18.50 -6.25 -6.16
CA ASP A 9 -17.09 -5.94 -5.97
C ASP A 9 -16.69 -6.42 -4.57
N PRO A 10 -15.56 -7.14 -4.41
CA PRO A 10 -15.15 -7.64 -3.12
C PRO A 10 -15.06 -6.47 -2.14
N GLU A 11 -15.94 -6.45 -1.14
CA GLU A 11 -15.89 -5.47 -0.06
C GLU A 11 -14.51 -5.58 0.58
N ILE A 12 -13.65 -4.61 0.28
CA ILE A 12 -12.36 -4.49 0.96
C ILE A 12 -12.72 -4.21 2.42
N PRO A 13 -12.32 -5.08 3.37
CA PRO A 13 -12.70 -4.91 4.77
C PRO A 13 -12.36 -3.49 5.21
N ASP A 14 -13.34 -2.82 5.82
CA ASP A 14 -13.16 -1.44 6.26
C ASP A 14 -11.98 -1.39 7.23
N ILE A 15 -11.02 -0.53 6.90
CA ILE A 15 -9.81 -0.38 7.70
C ILE A 15 -10.17 0.57 8.81
N ASP A 16 -10.04 0.11 10.06
CA ASP A 16 -10.21 0.94 11.26
C ASP A 16 -9.51 2.29 11.08
N ASP A 17 -10.22 3.38 11.39
CA ASP A 17 -9.76 4.75 11.24
C ASP A 17 -8.40 4.97 11.95
N ASP A 18 -8.21 4.31 13.10
CA ASP A 18 -6.98 4.32 13.89
C ASP A 18 -5.77 3.74 13.15
N ILE A 19 -5.99 2.94 12.11
CA ILE A 19 -4.94 2.42 11.20
C ILE A 19 -4.94 3.18 9.88
N ARG A 20 -6.11 3.53 9.36
CA ARG A 20 -6.28 4.18 8.05
C ARG A 20 -5.60 5.54 8.00
N GLU A 21 -5.79 6.39 9.01
CA GLU A 21 -5.20 7.73 9.02
C GLU A 21 -3.68 7.70 9.08
N PRO A 22 -3.02 6.91 9.96
CA PRO A 22 -1.57 6.74 9.92
C PRO A 22 -1.04 6.22 8.59
N LEU A 23 -1.74 5.29 7.93
CA LEU A 23 -1.32 4.79 6.60
C LEU A 23 -1.33 5.90 5.56
N MET A 24 -2.39 6.72 5.52
CA MET A 24 -2.46 7.87 4.61
C MET A 24 -1.39 8.92 4.94
N ALA A 25 -1.18 9.22 6.22
CA ALA A 25 -0.16 10.17 6.68
C ALA A 25 1.24 9.72 6.25
N ARG A 26 1.62 8.46 6.49
CA ARG A 26 2.92 7.90 6.08
C ARG A 26 3.07 7.85 4.55
N THR A 27 2.00 7.58 3.82
CA THR A 27 1.99 7.65 2.35
C THR A 27 2.32 9.07 1.87
N ALA A 28 1.69 10.09 2.46
CA ALA A 28 1.96 11.48 2.12
C ALA A 28 3.40 11.89 2.47
N GLU A 29 3.91 11.43 3.62
CA GLU A 29 5.29 11.66 4.07
C GLU A 29 6.31 11.08 3.11
N LEU A 30 6.13 9.83 2.67
CA LEU A 30 7.03 9.17 1.73
C LEU A 30 7.11 9.94 0.40
N LEU A 31 5.98 10.47 -0.07
CA LEU A 31 5.91 11.28 -1.28
C LEU A 31 6.36 12.75 -1.07
N GLY A 32 6.77 13.12 0.15
CA GLY A 32 7.22 14.48 0.48
C GLY A 32 6.12 15.55 0.40
N VAL A 33 4.85 15.13 0.38
CA VAL A 33 3.69 16.03 0.20
C VAL A 33 3.59 17.07 1.32
N PRO A 34 3.83 16.75 2.62
CA PRO A 34 3.79 17.74 3.69
C PRO A 34 4.69 18.95 3.46
N VAL A 35 5.88 18.75 2.89
CA VAL A 35 6.83 19.83 2.66
C VAL A 35 6.49 20.63 1.41
N ARG A 36 5.94 19.97 0.39
CA ARG A 36 5.68 20.55 -0.93
C ARG A 36 4.39 21.36 -1.02
N ALA A 37 3.32 20.86 -0.42
CA ALA A 37 1.97 21.34 -0.72
C ALA A 37 1.12 21.65 0.51
N CYS A 38 1.55 21.27 1.73
CA CYS A 38 0.72 21.48 2.91
C CYS A 38 0.71 22.96 3.35
N PRO A 39 -0.46 23.57 3.57
CA PRO A 39 -0.54 24.94 4.09
C PRO A 39 -0.24 25.01 5.60
N VAL A 40 -0.26 23.87 6.29
CA VAL A 40 -0.02 23.78 7.73
C VAL A 40 1.49 23.83 8.00
N ARG A 41 1.95 24.97 8.53
CA ARG A 41 3.37 25.24 8.80
C ARG A 41 4.05 24.19 9.68
N ALA A 42 3.31 23.59 10.63
CA ALA A 42 3.83 22.54 11.50
C ALA A 42 4.20 21.28 10.70
N CYS A 43 3.35 20.85 9.76
CA CYS A 43 3.60 19.70 8.89
C CYS A 43 4.81 19.94 7.98
N TRP A 44 4.89 21.13 7.37
CA TRP A 44 6.03 21.53 6.54
C TRP A 44 7.36 21.47 7.31
N ARG A 45 7.42 22.02 8.54
CA ARG A 45 8.66 22.06 9.34
C ARG A 45 9.11 20.69 9.82
N SER A 46 8.18 19.77 10.09
CA SER A 46 8.53 18.42 10.53
C SER A 46 8.69 17.43 9.39
N GLY A 47 8.28 17.79 8.16
CA GLY A 47 8.17 16.84 7.06
C GLY A 47 7.14 15.72 7.30
N ALA A 48 6.22 15.92 8.24
CA ALA A 48 5.31 14.89 8.74
C ALA A 48 3.85 15.36 8.64
N CYS A 49 2.93 14.47 8.26
CA CYS A 49 1.52 14.81 8.19
C CYS A 49 0.90 14.71 9.57
N ARG A 50 0.59 15.86 10.18
CA ARG A 50 -0.03 15.95 11.52
C ARG A 50 -1.52 16.30 11.49
N TYR A 51 -2.08 16.49 10.31
CA TYR A 51 -3.44 16.96 10.14
C TYR A 51 -4.12 16.17 9.01
N VAL A 52 -4.92 15.19 9.42
CA VAL A 52 -5.86 14.45 8.58
C VAL A 52 -7.23 15.05 8.89
N ASP A 53 -7.94 15.56 7.87
CA ASP A 53 -9.27 16.15 8.11
C ASP A 53 -10.28 15.02 8.31
N PRO A 54 -10.99 14.97 9.45
CA PRO A 54 -12.07 14.00 9.60
C PRO A 54 -13.25 14.27 8.65
N GLU A 55 -13.39 15.48 8.09
CA GLU A 55 -14.49 15.80 7.16
C GLU A 55 -14.09 16.77 6.03
N PRO A 56 -14.57 16.59 4.79
CA PRO A 56 -15.55 15.59 4.34
C PRO A 56 -14.91 14.29 3.84
N ALA A 57 -15.72 13.22 3.84
CA ALA A 57 -15.34 11.95 3.26
C ALA A 57 -15.11 12.05 1.72
N PRO A 58 -14.12 11.34 1.16
CA PRO A 58 -13.17 10.46 1.86
C PRO A 58 -12.16 11.24 2.70
N ILE A 59 -11.96 10.82 3.95
CA ILE A 59 -10.97 11.35 4.90
C ILE A 59 -9.60 11.31 4.21
N ARG A 60 -8.94 12.47 4.09
CA ARG A 60 -7.63 12.61 3.46
C ARG A 60 -6.75 13.55 4.28
N PRO A 61 -5.42 13.36 4.23
CA PRO A 61 -4.48 14.39 4.64
C PRO A 61 -4.77 15.72 3.94
N TRP A 62 -4.77 16.84 4.67
CA TRP A 62 -4.96 18.18 4.09
C TRP A 62 -4.03 18.47 2.92
N CYS A 63 -2.81 17.95 3.00
CA CYS A 63 -1.78 18.14 2.00
C CYS A 63 -2.12 17.47 0.66
N VAL A 64 -2.96 16.42 0.63
CA VAL A 64 -3.42 15.75 -0.59
C VAL A 64 -4.43 16.60 -1.36
N HIS A 65 -5.22 17.44 -0.68
CA HIS A 65 -6.15 18.37 -1.35
C HIS A 65 -5.43 19.44 -2.17
N GLN A 66 -4.18 19.75 -1.82
CA GLN A 66 -3.37 20.76 -2.50
C GLN A 66 -2.57 20.21 -3.68
N LEU A 67 -2.63 18.90 -3.93
CA LEU A 67 -1.97 18.26 -5.06
C LEU A 67 -2.71 18.52 -6.37
N THR A 68 -1.93 18.65 -7.45
CA THR A 68 -2.46 18.59 -8.82
C THR A 68 -3.08 17.21 -9.09
N GLU A 69 -3.87 17.09 -10.15
CA GLU A 69 -4.53 15.82 -10.50
C GLU A 69 -3.52 14.69 -10.76
N THR A 70 -2.41 14.99 -11.44
CA THR A 70 -1.34 14.01 -11.69
C THR A 70 -0.66 13.56 -10.40
N GLU A 71 -0.36 14.49 -9.49
CA GLU A 71 0.26 14.16 -8.20
C GLU A 71 -0.70 13.37 -7.30
N ARG A 72 -1.98 13.72 -7.32
CA ARG A 72 -3.04 13.01 -6.61
C ARG A 72 -3.16 11.58 -7.14
N ALA A 73 -3.12 11.38 -8.46
CA ALA A 73 -3.12 10.04 -9.04
C ALA A 73 -1.91 9.21 -8.57
N GLY A 74 -0.73 9.83 -8.43
CA GLY A 74 0.45 9.19 -7.85
C GLY A 74 0.25 8.78 -6.38
N PHE A 75 -0.35 9.66 -5.57
CA PHE A 75 -0.71 9.35 -4.18
C PHE A 75 -1.70 8.17 -4.11
N GLU A 76 -2.78 8.20 -4.89
CA GLU A 76 -3.80 7.14 -4.92
C GLU A 76 -3.22 5.79 -5.38
N ALA A 77 -2.32 5.82 -6.37
CA ALA A 77 -1.66 4.62 -6.88
C ALA A 77 -0.77 3.94 -5.82
N LEU A 78 -0.05 4.72 -5.02
CA LEU A 78 0.72 4.20 -3.89
C LEU A 78 -0.20 3.76 -2.75
N TYR A 79 -1.19 4.58 -2.39
CA TYR A 79 -2.10 4.27 -1.30
C TYR A 79 -2.92 2.99 -1.55
N THR A 80 -3.30 2.73 -2.80
CA THR A 80 -3.93 1.47 -3.20
C THR A 80 -3.04 0.26 -2.90
N ARG A 81 -1.72 0.37 -3.15
CA ARG A 81 -0.74 -0.68 -2.81
C ARG A 81 -0.55 -0.82 -1.31
N VAL A 82 -0.57 0.28 -0.56
CA VAL A 82 -0.53 0.28 0.91
C VAL A 82 -1.73 -0.48 1.49
N ARG A 83 -2.94 -0.27 0.96
CA ARG A 83 -4.14 -1.02 1.37
C ARG A 83 -4.01 -2.52 1.08
N ALA A 84 -3.49 -2.90 -0.08
CA ALA A 84 -3.24 -4.30 -0.40
C ALA A 84 -2.17 -4.93 0.54
N ALA A 85 -1.08 -4.20 0.79
CA ALA A 85 -0.01 -4.61 1.70
C ALA A 85 -0.53 -4.82 3.14
N LEU A 86 -1.50 -4.00 3.59
CA LEU A 86 -2.16 -4.18 4.88
C LEU A 86 -2.84 -5.54 4.97
N ILE A 87 -3.64 -5.89 3.97
CA ILE A 87 -4.35 -7.19 3.94
C ILE A 87 -3.33 -8.34 3.98
N ILE A 88 -2.27 -8.26 3.20
CA ILE A 88 -1.19 -9.27 3.16
C ILE A 88 -0.57 -9.46 4.55
N LEU A 89 -0.19 -8.36 5.22
CA LEU A 89 0.42 -8.43 6.54
C LEU A 89 -0.54 -8.95 7.62
N LEU A 90 -1.81 -8.55 7.56
CA LEU A 90 -2.84 -9.02 8.50
C LEU A 90 -3.12 -10.53 8.35
N LEU A 91 -3.00 -11.05 7.13
CA LEU A 91 -3.06 -12.49 6.84
C LEU A 91 -1.75 -13.23 7.18
N GLU A 92 -0.73 -12.53 7.68
CA GLU A 92 0.64 -13.02 7.87
C GLU A 92 1.25 -13.69 6.61
N ALA A 93 0.73 -13.35 5.42
CA ALA A 93 1.17 -13.89 4.14
C ALA A 93 2.49 -13.26 3.70
N GLU A 94 3.29 -14.00 2.94
CA GLU A 94 4.50 -13.48 2.30
C GLU A 94 4.16 -13.15 0.84
N PRO A 95 4.13 -11.87 0.45
CA PRO A 95 3.84 -11.51 -0.92
C PRO A 95 5.04 -11.84 -1.79
N LEU A 96 4.76 -12.48 -2.93
CA LEU A 96 5.77 -12.69 -3.96
C LEU A 96 6.23 -11.31 -4.49
N PRO A 97 7.55 -11.08 -4.60
CA PRO A 97 8.08 -9.82 -5.10
C PRO A 97 7.79 -9.68 -6.59
N SER A 98 7.45 -8.46 -7.03
CA SER A 98 7.32 -8.18 -8.46
C SER A 98 8.67 -8.39 -9.18
N PRO A 99 8.67 -8.99 -10.39
CA PRO A 99 9.85 -9.14 -11.23
C PRO A 99 10.24 -7.82 -11.91
N ASP A 100 9.31 -6.89 -12.06
CA ASP A 100 9.57 -5.54 -12.54
C ASP A 100 10.20 -4.71 -11.41
N PRO A 101 11.40 -4.13 -11.60
CA PRO A 101 12.08 -3.39 -10.54
C PRO A 101 11.31 -2.19 -10.02
N GLU A 102 10.62 -1.43 -10.87
CA GLU A 102 9.89 -0.22 -10.47
C GLU A 102 8.65 -0.59 -9.64
N THR A 103 7.90 -1.58 -10.10
CA THR A 103 6.75 -2.12 -9.34
C THR A 103 7.20 -2.76 -8.02
N ARG A 104 8.35 -3.43 -8.00
CA ARG A 104 8.91 -4.00 -6.77
C ARG A 104 9.28 -2.92 -5.76
N GLU A 105 9.90 -1.83 -6.19
CA GLU A 105 10.20 -0.69 -5.31
C GLU A 105 8.93 -0.10 -4.69
N LEU A 106 7.86 0.06 -5.48
CA LEU A 106 6.56 0.52 -4.97
C LEU A 106 5.92 -0.49 -4.00
N GLN A 107 6.05 -1.79 -4.28
CA GLN A 107 5.57 -2.85 -3.41
C GLN A 107 6.31 -2.87 -2.07
N ASP A 108 7.64 -2.79 -2.09
CA ASP A 108 8.46 -2.76 -0.89
C ASP A 108 8.19 -1.51 -0.04
N ALA A 109 8.04 -0.34 -0.68
CA ALA A 109 7.64 0.89 -0.02
C ALA A 109 6.26 0.76 0.67
N ALA A 110 5.29 0.15 -0.02
CA ALA A 110 3.96 -0.08 0.56
C ALA A 110 4.02 -1.02 1.78
N LEU A 111 4.80 -2.09 1.70
CA LEU A 111 5.01 -3.02 2.82
C LEU A 111 5.71 -2.35 4.00
N GLU A 112 6.69 -1.49 3.75
CA GLU A 112 7.40 -0.73 4.78
C GLU A 112 6.48 0.26 5.51
N ILE A 113 5.62 0.98 4.77
CA ILE A 113 4.61 1.88 5.36
C ILE A 113 3.70 1.10 6.32
N VAL A 114 3.13 -0.02 5.85
CA VAL A 114 2.24 -0.86 6.65
C VAL A 114 2.95 -1.43 7.87
N ALA A 115 4.16 -1.98 7.69
CA ALA A 115 4.92 -2.55 8.78
C ALA A 115 5.27 -1.51 9.85
N THR A 116 5.57 -0.28 9.45
CA THR A 116 5.83 0.84 10.36
C THR A 116 4.59 1.17 11.18
N VAL A 117 3.45 1.41 10.51
CA VAL A 117 2.19 1.76 11.18
C VAL A 117 1.73 0.65 12.13
N LEU A 118 1.74 -0.61 11.68
CA LEU A 118 1.32 -1.73 12.52
C LEU A 118 2.32 -2.02 13.66
N CYS A 119 3.62 -1.72 13.49
CA CYS A 119 4.59 -1.85 14.58
C CYS A 119 4.37 -0.84 15.71
N ASP A 120 3.82 0.33 15.40
CA ASP A 120 3.49 1.34 16.41
C ASP A 120 2.30 0.88 17.28
N HIS A 121 1.41 0.05 16.73
CA HIS A 121 0.30 -0.55 17.47
C HIS A 121 0.72 -1.75 18.36
N PRO A 122 0.60 -1.68 19.70
CA PRO A 122 1.14 -2.70 20.61
C PRO A 122 0.62 -4.12 20.35
N ALA A 123 -0.65 -4.26 19.94
CA ALA A 123 -1.26 -5.56 19.65
C ALA A 123 -0.65 -6.25 18.40
N ASN A 124 -0.28 -5.46 17.38
CA ASN A 124 0.21 -5.97 16.10
C ASN A 124 1.74 -6.15 16.09
N ARG A 125 2.45 -5.36 16.90
CA ARG A 125 3.92 -5.31 16.96
C ARG A 125 4.62 -6.69 16.99
N PRO A 126 4.22 -7.70 17.80
CA PRO A 126 4.90 -8.99 17.80
C PRO A 126 4.76 -9.73 16.47
N ALA A 127 3.58 -9.71 15.86
CA ALA A 127 3.31 -10.38 14.58
C ALA A 127 4.10 -9.72 13.43
N VAL A 128 4.05 -8.39 13.36
CA VAL A 128 4.78 -7.63 12.35
C VAL A 128 6.30 -7.87 12.45
N ARG A 129 6.86 -7.86 13.67
CA ARG A 129 8.29 -8.14 13.86
C ARG A 129 8.70 -9.55 13.47
N ARG A 130 7.81 -10.54 13.62
CA ARG A 130 8.06 -11.91 13.11
C ARG A 130 8.02 -11.91 11.59
N TRP A 131 7.02 -11.27 11.00
CA TRP A 131 6.87 -11.14 9.56
C TRP A 131 8.09 -10.47 8.92
N ILE A 132 8.56 -9.32 9.44
CA ILE A 132 9.77 -8.63 8.94
C ILE A 132 10.99 -9.56 8.93
N ARG A 133 11.17 -10.35 10.00
CA ARG A 133 12.27 -11.33 10.08
C ARG A 133 12.14 -12.42 9.03
N ARG A 134 10.95 -13.04 8.92
CA ARG A 134 10.67 -14.06 7.90
C ARG A 134 10.94 -13.53 6.49
N ARG A 135 10.43 -12.34 6.18
CA ARG A 135 10.65 -11.70 4.87
C ARG A 135 12.13 -11.48 4.61
N ARG A 136 12.89 -10.90 5.54
CA ARG A 136 14.33 -10.68 5.38
C ARG A 136 15.08 -11.98 5.07
N ASP A 137 14.71 -13.07 5.74
CA ASP A 137 15.38 -14.36 5.59
C ASP A 137 14.96 -15.08 4.30
N ASN A 138 13.72 -14.86 3.82
CA ASN A 138 13.16 -15.54 2.63
C ASN A 138 13.27 -14.74 1.32
N LEU A 139 13.35 -13.41 1.38
CA LEU A 139 13.32 -12.52 0.21
C LEU A 139 14.40 -12.89 -0.84
N PRO A 140 15.65 -13.23 -0.46
CA PRO A 140 16.65 -13.65 -1.45
C PRO A 140 16.19 -14.86 -2.29
N ALA A 141 15.56 -15.85 -1.65
CA ALA A 141 15.06 -17.04 -2.33
C ALA A 141 13.83 -16.75 -3.22
N LEU A 142 13.06 -15.70 -2.91
CA LEU A 142 11.91 -15.29 -3.72
C LEU A 142 12.32 -14.49 -4.97
N LEU A 143 13.50 -13.86 -4.93
CA LEU A 143 14.05 -13.07 -6.03
C LEU A 143 14.85 -13.91 -7.04
N GLU A 144 15.08 -15.19 -6.75
CA GLU A 144 15.90 -16.08 -7.56
C GLU A 144 15.22 -17.44 -7.81
N GLY A 145 15.79 -18.24 -8.72
CA GLY A 145 15.45 -19.66 -8.88
C GLY A 145 14.01 -19.95 -9.31
N ASP A 146 13.42 -21.01 -8.76
CA ASP A 146 12.13 -21.56 -9.19
C ASP A 146 10.92 -20.76 -8.67
N ALA A 147 11.07 -20.01 -7.57
CA ALA A 147 10.02 -19.13 -7.05
C ALA A 147 9.74 -17.96 -8.01
N LEU A 148 10.80 -17.33 -8.52
CA LEU A 148 10.67 -16.28 -9.54
C LEU A 148 10.06 -16.83 -10.84
N LYS A 149 10.42 -18.05 -11.25
CA LYS A 149 9.82 -18.70 -12.43
C LYS A 149 8.33 -18.98 -12.22
N ALA A 150 7.95 -19.50 -11.06
CA ALA A 150 6.55 -19.78 -10.74
C ALA A 150 5.72 -18.49 -10.71
N TYR A 151 6.26 -17.39 -10.17
CA TYR A 151 5.58 -16.09 -10.20
C TYR A 151 5.43 -15.55 -11.62
N ARG A 152 6.49 -15.56 -12.45
CA ARG A 152 6.41 -15.14 -13.86
C ARG A 152 5.35 -15.94 -14.60
N ALA A 153 5.35 -17.27 -14.43
CA ALA A 153 4.33 -18.14 -15.02
C ALA A 153 2.91 -17.80 -14.54
N ALA A 154 2.75 -17.47 -13.24
CA ALA A 154 1.45 -17.06 -12.70
C ALA A 154 0.99 -15.72 -13.30
N VAL A 155 1.86 -14.70 -13.37
CA VAL A 155 1.53 -13.40 -13.98
C VAL A 155 1.26 -13.50 -15.47
N ASP A 156 2.08 -14.25 -16.21
CA ASP A 156 1.91 -14.49 -17.65
C ASP A 156 0.60 -15.23 -17.95
N ALA A 157 0.10 -16.03 -17.00
CA ALA A 157 -1.18 -16.74 -17.12
C ALA A 157 -2.41 -15.85 -16.81
N VAL A 158 -2.23 -14.68 -16.20
CA VAL A 158 -3.33 -13.76 -15.92
C VAL A 158 -3.59 -12.88 -17.15
N PRO A 159 -4.83 -12.83 -17.68
CA PRO A 159 -5.18 -11.94 -18.78
C PRO A 159 -4.81 -10.49 -18.45
N ARG A 160 -4.19 -9.77 -19.41
CA ARG A 160 -3.76 -8.37 -19.21
C ARG A 160 -4.90 -7.45 -18.80
N GLU A 161 -6.12 -7.78 -19.20
CA GLU A 161 -7.34 -7.08 -18.83
C GLU A 161 -7.67 -7.23 -17.34
N MET A 162 -7.37 -8.39 -16.74
CA MET A 162 -7.53 -8.63 -15.29
C MET A 162 -6.39 -8.01 -14.49
N LEU A 163 -5.17 -7.96 -15.06
CA LEU A 163 -4.02 -7.28 -14.46
C LEU A 163 -4.26 -5.77 -14.25
N LYS A 164 -5.04 -5.13 -15.13
CA LYS A 164 -5.43 -3.71 -14.99
C LYS A 164 -6.23 -3.42 -13.70
N GLY A 165 -6.93 -4.42 -13.15
CA GLY A 165 -7.67 -4.31 -11.89
C GLY A 165 -6.86 -4.79 -10.66
N LEU A 166 -5.67 -5.34 -10.85
CA LEU A 166 -4.84 -5.94 -9.81
C LEU A 166 -3.49 -5.21 -9.77
N PRO A 167 -3.42 -4.02 -9.12
CA PRO A 167 -2.26 -3.11 -9.15
C PRO A 167 -0.98 -3.66 -8.51
N TRP A 168 -0.96 -4.93 -8.11
CA TRP A 168 0.16 -5.65 -7.53
C TRP A 168 0.78 -6.68 -8.49
N MET A 169 0.17 -6.93 -9.66
CA MET A 169 0.71 -7.83 -10.70
C MET A 169 1.21 -7.10 -11.97
N LEU A 170 1.05 -5.77 -12.03
CA LEU A 170 1.70 -4.88 -12.99
C LEU A 170 2.66 -3.99 -12.25
#